data_AF-A0A918IMW5-F1
#
_entry.id   AF-A0A918IMW5-F1
#
_cell.length_a   1.000
_cell.length_b   1.000
_cell.length_c   1.000
_cell.angle_alpha   90.00
_cell.angle_beta   90.00
_cell.angle_gamma   90.00
#
_symmetry.space_group_name_H-M   'P 1'
#
loop_
_entity.id
_entity.type
_entity.pdbx_description
1 polymer ?
#
loop_
_entity_poly.entity_id
_entity_poly.type
_entity_poly.pdbx_seq_one_letter_code
_entity_poly.pdbx_strand_id
1 'polypeptide(L)'
;MATWNSYKNDPRVAEHRVLVAGVEHWPRRVVRAYRDGRPGRGSARAGGRPAGSGDRVPREQLQRSIAGLLDAEPAVTAAAVVEEFGVAMTTATAALAAVRGRRIADLFEEEPQLSPVQAAERLGYPLITHRRALAAARSEQRIREARPYVCSVAQALVGAGLAEPDEPEVVGLPSGALAAAIRLTPGQAAAVVVWDERFGWRTSGSQRHPFGKDTGARPQGEGIRYLTDQARPVPSAVLAALRG
;
A
#
# COMPACT_ATOMS: atom_id res chain seq x y z
N MET A 1 18.89 0.71 1.14
CA MET A 1 18.60 2.07 0.64
C MET A 1 19.70 2.97 1.15
N ALA A 2 20.67 3.33 0.31
CA ALA A 2 21.80 4.15 0.75
C ALA A 2 21.33 5.59 1.00
N THR A 3 21.36 6.02 2.25
CA THR A 3 21.00 7.37 2.69
C THR A 3 22.11 8.36 2.33
N TRP A 4 21.80 9.66 2.26
CA TRP A 4 22.77 10.74 2.00
C TRP A 4 24.03 10.67 2.87
N ASN A 5 23.89 10.16 4.10
CA ASN A 5 24.99 9.94 5.04
C ASN A 5 26.06 8.94 4.55
N SER A 6 25.72 8.03 3.63
CA SER A 6 26.69 7.14 3.01
C SER A 6 27.48 7.80 1.86
N TYR A 7 26.88 8.78 1.17
CA TYR A 7 27.48 9.43 0.01
C TYR A 7 28.57 10.44 0.37
N LYS A 8 28.39 11.15 1.48
CA LYS A 8 29.38 12.14 1.94
C LYS A 8 30.74 11.53 2.33
N ASN A 9 30.80 10.21 2.51
CA ASN A 9 32.00 9.47 2.90
C ASN A 9 32.67 8.73 1.71
N ASP A 10 32.10 8.73 0.51
CA ASP A 10 32.77 8.15 -0.67
C ASP A 10 33.94 9.06 -1.07
N PRO A 11 35.17 8.55 -1.25
CA PRO A 11 36.35 9.37 -1.54
C PRO A 11 36.14 10.35 -2.71
N ARG A 12 35.40 9.92 -3.74
CA ARG A 12 35.08 10.73 -4.94
C ARG A 12 34.20 11.94 -4.67
N VAL A 13 33.60 12.03 -3.48
CA VAL A 13 32.74 13.14 -3.02
C VAL A 13 33.34 13.78 -1.77
N ALA A 14 33.83 12.99 -0.82
CA ALA A 14 34.37 13.42 0.46
C ALA A 14 35.55 14.40 0.31
N GLU A 15 36.44 14.17 -0.66
CA GLU A 15 37.61 15.01 -0.93
C GLU A 15 37.26 16.43 -1.39
N HIS A 16 36.02 16.65 -1.85
CA HIS A 16 35.54 17.94 -2.32
C HIS A 16 34.63 18.67 -1.32
N ARG A 17 34.59 18.21 -0.06
CA ARG A 17 33.83 18.86 1.00
C ARG A 17 34.44 20.22 1.34
N VAL A 18 33.60 21.25 1.37
CA VAL A 18 33.96 22.61 1.81
C VAL A 18 33.08 22.99 2.99
N LEU A 19 33.65 23.67 3.98
CA LEU A 19 32.88 24.25 5.09
C LEU A 19 32.63 25.73 4.79
N VAL A 20 31.36 26.13 4.79
CA VAL A 20 30.95 27.54 4.65
C VAL A 20 30.01 27.86 5.80
N ALA A 21 30.37 28.84 6.64
CA ALA A 21 29.62 29.22 7.83
C ALA A 21 29.23 28.03 8.74
N GLY A 22 30.13 27.05 8.90
CA GLY A 22 29.90 25.86 9.73
C GLY A 22 29.03 24.78 9.09
N VAL A 23 28.58 24.96 7.85
CA VAL A 23 27.78 23.99 7.11
C VAL A 23 28.64 23.28 6.06
N GLU A 24 28.47 21.96 5.95
CA GLU A 24 29.17 21.16 4.93
C GLU A 24 28.51 21.38 3.56
N HIS A 25 29.31 21.79 2.58
CA HIS A 25 28.92 21.97 1.20
C HIS A 25 29.76 21.10 0.27
N TRP A 26 29.16 20.71 -0.85
CA TRP A 26 29.83 20.04 -1.94
C TRP A 26 29.55 20.79 -3.25
N PRO A 27 30.57 21.03 -4.09
CA PRO A 27 30.36 21.60 -5.41
C PRO A 27 29.37 20.76 -6.21
N ARG A 28 28.31 21.41 -6.73
CA ARG A 28 27.25 20.74 -7.51
C ARG A 28 27.80 19.88 -8.66
N ARG A 29 28.89 20.32 -9.30
CA ARG A 29 29.55 19.59 -10.40
C ARG A 29 30.09 18.22 -9.97
N VAL A 30 30.66 18.13 -8.77
CA VAL A 30 31.23 16.89 -8.21
C VAL A 30 30.11 15.91 -7.87
N VAL A 31 29.06 16.39 -7.22
CA VAL A 31 27.89 15.58 -6.88
C VAL A 31 27.20 15.03 -8.14
N ARG A 32 27.11 15.85 -9.21
CA ARG A 32 26.57 15.41 -10.50
C ARG A 32 27.47 14.39 -11.18
N ALA A 33 28.78 14.64 -11.26
CA ALA A 33 29.74 13.69 -11.85
C ALA A 33 29.74 12.33 -11.11
N TYR A 34 29.65 12.34 -9.78
CA TYR A 34 29.52 11.13 -8.98
C TYR A 34 28.22 10.36 -9.26
N ARG A 35 27.10 11.07 -9.37
CA ARG A 35 25.80 10.49 -9.74
C ARG A 35 25.81 9.91 -11.15
N ASP A 36 26.43 10.61 -12.09
CA ASP A 36 26.43 10.26 -13.51
C ASP A 36 27.44 9.15 -13.83
N GLY A 37 28.54 9.06 -13.07
CA GLY A 37 29.52 7.97 -13.15
C GLY A 37 29.14 6.71 -12.36
N ARG A 38 27.95 6.66 -11.75
CA ARG A 38 27.46 5.45 -11.11
C ARG A 38 27.05 4.44 -12.18
N PRO A 39 27.46 3.17 -12.06
CA PRO A 39 26.86 2.16 -12.88
C PRO A 39 25.37 2.11 -12.52
N GLY A 40 24.51 2.26 -13.53
CA GLY A 40 23.07 2.39 -13.34
C GLY A 40 22.46 1.23 -12.53
N ARG A 41 21.20 1.40 -12.12
CA ARG A 41 20.38 0.29 -11.58
C ARG A 41 20.53 -0.91 -12.52
N GLY A 42 21.10 -2.01 -12.03
CA GLY A 42 21.30 -3.21 -12.83
C GLY A 42 22.73 -3.70 -13.04
N SER A 43 23.76 -2.94 -12.63
CA SER A 43 25.12 -3.47 -12.69
C SER A 43 25.39 -4.49 -11.59
N ALA A 44 26.19 -5.52 -11.90
CA ALA A 44 26.57 -6.60 -10.98
C ALA A 44 27.17 -6.10 -9.65
N ARG A 45 27.77 -4.89 -9.63
CA ARG A 45 28.33 -4.25 -8.43
C ARG A 45 27.35 -3.36 -7.66
N ALA A 46 26.28 -2.87 -8.27
CA ALA A 46 25.39 -1.88 -7.65
C ALA A 46 24.23 -2.49 -6.85
N GLY A 47 24.00 -3.81 -6.94
CA GLY A 47 22.89 -4.47 -6.26
C GLY A 47 21.53 -3.95 -6.74
N GLY A 48 20.91 -4.68 -7.66
CA GLY A 48 19.59 -4.35 -8.17
C GLY A 48 19.34 -4.97 -9.53
N ARG A 49 18.07 -5.14 -9.84
CA ARG A 49 17.59 -5.72 -11.09
C ARG A 49 18.11 -4.93 -12.31
N PRO A 50 18.58 -5.59 -13.38
CA PRO A 50 18.86 -4.95 -14.67
C PRO A 50 17.68 -4.11 -15.14
N ALA A 51 17.94 -2.90 -15.63
CA ALA A 51 16.92 -2.09 -16.29
C ALA A 51 16.27 -2.90 -17.44
N GLY A 52 14.94 -2.97 -17.47
CA GLY A 52 14.18 -3.70 -18.50
C GLY A 52 13.82 -5.15 -18.17
N SER A 53 14.21 -5.68 -17.00
CA SER A 53 13.73 -6.99 -16.58
C SER A 53 12.34 -6.88 -15.94
N GLY A 54 11.32 -7.49 -16.57
CA GLY A 54 9.92 -7.52 -16.11
C GLY A 54 9.61 -8.75 -15.26
N ASP A 55 8.73 -8.63 -14.26
CA ASP A 55 8.35 -9.72 -13.33
C ASP A 55 8.10 -11.04 -14.09
N ARG A 56 8.66 -12.17 -13.63
CA ARG A 56 8.51 -13.46 -14.35
C ARG A 56 7.09 -14.02 -14.27
N VAL A 57 6.30 -13.47 -13.35
CA VAL A 57 4.90 -13.80 -13.13
C VAL A 57 4.09 -12.51 -13.10
N PRO A 58 2.91 -12.44 -13.75
CA PRO A 58 1.99 -11.32 -13.60
C PRO A 58 1.67 -11.08 -12.12
N ARG A 59 1.60 -9.81 -11.70
CA ARG A 59 1.43 -9.47 -10.28
C ARG A 59 0.14 -10.01 -9.69
N GLU A 60 -0.87 -10.20 -10.53
CA GLU A 60 -2.17 -10.77 -10.18
C GLU A 60 -2.07 -12.25 -9.81
N GLN A 61 -1.06 -12.97 -10.33
CA GLN A 61 -0.82 -14.40 -10.07
C GLN A 61 0.19 -14.63 -8.93
N LEU A 62 0.93 -13.59 -8.53
CA LEU A 62 1.99 -13.69 -7.52
C LEU A 62 1.46 -14.18 -6.17
N GLN A 63 0.32 -13.65 -5.70
CA GLN A 63 -0.23 -14.06 -4.40
C GLN A 63 -0.66 -15.53 -4.38
N ARG A 64 -1.30 -16.01 -5.46
CA ARG A 64 -1.69 -17.42 -5.61
C ARG A 64 -0.46 -18.34 -5.65
N SER A 65 0.59 -17.91 -6.34
CA SER A 65 1.84 -18.68 -6.44
C SER A 65 2.57 -18.76 -5.08
N ILE A 66 2.61 -17.65 -4.34
CA ILE A 66 3.17 -17.60 -2.97
C ILE A 66 2.35 -18.47 -2.00
N ALA A 67 1.03 -18.52 -2.15
CA ALA A 67 0.19 -19.42 -1.37
C ALA A 67 0.62 -20.89 -1.56
N GLY A 68 0.81 -21.33 -2.80
CA GLY A 68 1.32 -22.68 -3.08
C GLY A 68 2.71 -22.94 -2.48
N LEU A 69 3.63 -21.96 -2.50
CA LEU A 69 4.93 -22.11 -1.83
C LEU A 69 4.79 -22.25 -0.31
N LEU A 70 3.89 -21.51 0.32
CA LEU A 70 3.63 -21.60 1.76
C LEU A 70 2.96 -22.92 2.17
N ASP A 71 2.20 -23.54 1.27
CA ASP A 71 1.62 -24.89 1.51
C ASP A 71 2.69 -25.97 1.51
N ALA A 72 3.71 -25.85 0.65
CA ALA A 72 4.84 -26.76 0.61
C ALA A 72 5.85 -26.50 1.75
N GLU A 73 6.16 -25.23 2.02
CA GLU A 73 7.13 -24.81 3.03
C GLU A 73 6.67 -23.51 3.74
N PRO A 74 6.04 -23.60 4.93
CA PRO A 74 5.59 -22.43 5.69
C PRO A 74 6.71 -21.44 6.05
N ALA A 75 7.95 -21.92 6.10
CA ALA A 75 9.15 -21.15 6.41
C ALA A 75 9.74 -20.38 5.22
N VAL A 76 9.15 -20.47 4.01
CA VAL A 76 9.68 -19.83 2.80
C VAL A 76 10.01 -18.34 3.03
N THR A 77 11.16 -17.94 2.52
CA THR A 77 11.72 -16.60 2.75
C THR A 77 11.45 -15.67 1.58
N ALA A 78 11.56 -14.36 1.82
CA ALA A 78 11.46 -13.38 0.74
C ALA A 78 12.58 -13.55 -0.30
N ALA A 79 13.75 -14.07 0.08
CA ALA A 79 14.83 -14.37 -0.86
C ALA A 79 14.43 -15.50 -1.81
N ALA A 80 13.86 -16.59 -1.30
CA ALA A 80 13.34 -17.68 -2.12
C ALA A 80 12.25 -17.19 -3.10
N VAL A 81 11.35 -16.32 -2.66
CA VAL A 81 10.31 -15.72 -3.53
C VAL A 81 10.91 -14.82 -4.62
N VAL A 82 12.00 -14.09 -4.33
CA VAL A 82 12.72 -13.30 -5.33
C VAL A 82 13.41 -14.20 -6.35
N GLU A 83 14.04 -15.27 -5.90
CA GLU A 83 14.72 -16.24 -6.76
C GLU A 83 13.74 -16.93 -7.71
N GLU A 84 12.61 -17.40 -7.17
CA GLU A 84 11.57 -18.09 -7.91
C GLU A 84 10.89 -17.16 -8.94
N PHE A 85 10.33 -16.02 -8.49
CA PHE A 85 9.46 -15.19 -9.33
C PHE A 85 10.14 -13.97 -9.94
N GLY A 86 11.41 -13.70 -9.61
CA GLY A 86 12.17 -12.57 -10.15
C GLY A 86 11.61 -11.19 -9.78
N VAL A 87 10.85 -11.10 -8.69
CA VAL A 87 10.24 -9.84 -8.20
C VAL A 87 11.23 -9.05 -7.35
N ALA A 88 10.94 -7.77 -7.09
CA ALA A 88 11.74 -6.98 -6.15
C ALA A 88 11.61 -7.52 -4.72
N MET A 89 12.69 -7.46 -3.92
CA MET A 89 12.70 -7.89 -2.52
C MET A 89 11.59 -7.26 -1.67
N THR A 90 11.29 -5.98 -1.92
CA THR A 90 10.18 -5.27 -1.25
C THR A 90 8.83 -5.87 -1.62
N THR A 91 8.64 -6.25 -2.88
CA THR A 91 7.42 -6.88 -3.38
C THR A 91 7.26 -8.29 -2.80
N ALA A 92 8.33 -9.11 -2.83
CA ALA A 92 8.34 -10.44 -2.22
C ALA A 92 7.99 -10.38 -0.73
N THR A 93 8.62 -9.46 0.01
CA THR A 93 8.37 -9.25 1.44
C THR A 93 6.91 -8.87 1.71
N ALA A 94 6.37 -7.90 0.96
CA ALA A 94 5.01 -7.43 1.16
C ALA A 94 3.99 -8.51 0.79
N ALA A 95 4.19 -9.21 -0.32
CA ALA A 95 3.30 -10.27 -0.79
C ALA A 95 3.28 -11.47 0.18
N LEU A 96 4.44 -11.90 0.70
CA LEU A 96 4.50 -12.93 1.74
C LEU A 96 3.75 -12.53 3.01
N ALA A 97 3.95 -11.29 3.47
CA ALA A 97 3.24 -10.80 4.65
C ALA A 97 1.72 -10.78 4.41
N ALA A 98 1.28 -10.34 3.24
CA ALA A 98 -0.13 -10.31 2.86
C ALA A 98 -0.76 -11.70 2.82
N VAL A 99 -0.12 -12.67 2.16
CA VAL A 99 -0.65 -14.05 2.07
C VAL A 99 -0.66 -14.72 3.44
N ARG A 100 0.40 -14.59 4.24
CA ARG A 100 0.42 -15.09 5.63
C ARG A 100 -0.67 -14.46 6.48
N GLY A 101 -0.82 -13.14 6.37
CA GLY A 101 -1.83 -12.38 7.10
C GLY A 101 -3.25 -12.82 6.75
N ARG A 102 -3.53 -13.03 5.45
CA ARG A 102 -4.84 -13.53 4.99
C ARG A 102 -5.16 -14.90 5.57
N ARG A 103 -4.22 -15.85 5.49
CA ARG A 103 -4.41 -17.20 6.06
C ARG A 103 -4.62 -17.18 7.57
N ILE A 104 -3.93 -16.30 8.29
CA ILE A 104 -4.18 -16.09 9.73
C ILE A 104 -5.58 -15.56 9.97
N ALA A 105 -6.05 -14.60 9.18
CA ALA A 105 -7.40 -14.05 9.28
C ALA A 105 -8.46 -15.12 8.95
N ASP A 106 -8.25 -15.93 7.91
CA ASP A 106 -9.13 -17.04 7.53
C ASP A 106 -9.25 -18.05 8.68
N LEU A 107 -8.13 -18.51 9.22
CA LEU A 107 -8.13 -19.46 10.34
C LEU A 107 -8.74 -18.87 11.61
N PHE A 108 -8.57 -17.58 11.87
CA PHE A 108 -9.20 -16.89 12.99
C PHE A 108 -10.72 -16.79 12.83
N GLU A 109 -11.22 -16.61 11.60
CA GLU A 109 -12.66 -16.61 11.32
C GLU A 109 -13.28 -18.00 11.45
N GLU A 110 -12.55 -19.03 11.00
CA GLU A 110 -12.96 -20.44 11.14
C GLU A 110 -12.91 -20.93 12.59
N GLU A 111 -11.92 -20.47 13.36
CA GLU A 111 -11.68 -20.84 14.76
C GLU A 111 -11.52 -19.60 15.66
N PRO A 112 -12.62 -18.89 16.02
CA PRO A 112 -12.57 -17.64 16.77
C PRO A 112 -11.93 -17.74 18.16
N GLN A 113 -11.81 -18.95 18.71
CA GLN A 113 -11.11 -19.21 19.97
C GLN A 113 -9.58 -19.08 19.87
N LEU A 114 -9.02 -19.15 18.66
CA LEU A 114 -7.58 -18.98 18.45
C LEU A 114 -7.21 -17.51 18.54
N SER A 115 -6.13 -17.18 19.23
CA SER A 115 -5.49 -15.89 19.04
C SER A 115 -4.79 -15.85 17.67
N PRO A 116 -4.58 -14.66 17.08
CA PRO A 116 -3.81 -14.52 15.85
C PRO A 116 -2.39 -15.14 15.91
N VAL A 117 -1.78 -15.15 17.09
CA VAL A 117 -0.47 -15.80 17.33
C VAL A 117 -0.59 -17.32 17.22
N GLN A 118 -1.58 -17.92 17.90
CA GLN A 118 -1.84 -19.36 17.81
C GLN A 118 -2.21 -19.79 16.39
N ALA A 119 -2.94 -18.96 15.65
CA ALA A 119 -3.20 -19.21 14.24
C ALA A 119 -1.90 -19.22 13.41
N ALA A 120 -0.98 -18.28 13.63
CA ALA A 120 0.33 -18.27 12.96
C ALA A 120 1.19 -19.49 13.31
N GLU A 121 1.17 -19.94 14.57
CA GLU A 121 1.85 -21.16 15.03
C GLU A 121 1.25 -22.41 14.39
N ARG A 122 -0.08 -22.49 14.34
CA ARG A 122 -0.79 -23.63 13.73
C ARG A 122 -0.58 -23.72 12.22
N LEU A 123 -0.39 -22.58 11.55
CA LEU A 123 0.01 -22.50 10.15
C LEU A 123 1.51 -22.77 9.93
N GLY A 124 2.29 -23.03 10.98
CA GLY A 124 3.71 -23.38 10.90
C GLY A 124 4.63 -22.20 10.59
N TYR A 125 4.17 -20.95 10.74
CA TYR A 125 4.99 -19.79 10.40
C TYR A 125 6.10 -19.54 11.43
N PRO A 126 7.36 -19.32 10.99
CA PRO A 126 8.46 -19.03 11.90
C PRO A 126 8.23 -17.75 12.70
N LEU A 127 8.64 -17.73 13.98
CA LEU A 127 8.46 -16.60 14.90
C LEU A 127 8.98 -15.26 14.33
N ILE A 128 10.10 -15.28 13.60
CA ILE A 128 10.68 -14.08 12.98
C ILE A 128 9.73 -13.40 11.97
N THR A 129 8.76 -14.15 11.43
CA THR A 129 7.77 -13.66 10.47
C THR A 129 6.50 -13.13 11.13
N HIS A 130 6.25 -13.49 12.40
CA HIS A 130 5.00 -13.22 13.11
C HIS A 130 4.65 -11.74 13.11
N ARG A 131 5.59 -10.86 13.47
CA ARG A 131 5.30 -9.41 13.55
C ARG A 131 4.66 -8.85 12.28
N ARG A 132 5.16 -9.23 11.10
CA ARG A 132 4.63 -8.76 9.81
C ARG A 132 3.35 -9.49 9.40
N ALA A 133 3.31 -10.80 9.63
CA ALA A 133 2.13 -11.61 9.32
C ALA A 133 0.91 -11.18 10.15
N LEU A 134 1.09 -10.95 11.45
CA LEU A 134 0.03 -10.48 12.35
C LEU A 134 -0.44 -9.07 12.02
N ALA A 135 0.47 -8.16 11.65
CA ALA A 135 0.09 -6.83 11.20
C ALA A 135 -0.73 -6.86 9.90
N ALA A 136 -0.38 -7.76 8.97
CA ALA A 136 -1.15 -7.98 7.76
C ALA A 136 -2.51 -8.64 8.05
N ALA A 137 -2.57 -9.61 8.97
CA ALA A 137 -3.82 -10.25 9.41
C ALA A 137 -4.80 -9.24 10.00
N ARG A 138 -4.32 -8.36 10.90
CA ARG A 138 -5.13 -7.28 11.47
C ARG A 138 -5.63 -6.31 10.40
N SER A 139 -4.82 -6.03 9.39
CA SER A 139 -5.22 -5.15 8.29
C SER A 139 -6.30 -5.81 7.41
N GLU A 140 -6.16 -7.10 7.11
CA GLU A 140 -7.16 -7.90 6.40
C GLU A 140 -8.49 -7.97 7.17
N GLN A 141 -8.47 -8.23 8.48
CA GLN A 141 -9.67 -8.22 9.32
C GLN A 141 -10.41 -6.88 9.25
N ARG A 142 -9.69 -5.77 9.42
CA ARG A 142 -10.30 -4.42 9.33
C ARG A 142 -10.90 -4.15 7.95
N ILE A 143 -10.27 -4.64 6.87
CA ILE A 143 -10.81 -4.57 5.51
C ILE A 143 -12.13 -5.33 5.42
N ARG A 144 -12.18 -6.56 5.95
CA ARG A 144 -13.40 -7.40 5.96
C ARG A 144 -14.52 -6.76 6.77
N GLU A 145 -14.21 -6.21 7.94
CA GLU A 145 -15.17 -5.48 8.78
C GLU A 145 -15.72 -4.21 8.11
N ALA A 146 -14.88 -3.49 7.36
CA ALA A 146 -15.28 -2.25 6.69
C ALA A 146 -16.08 -2.49 5.40
N ARG A 147 -15.87 -3.62 4.72
CA ARG A 147 -16.47 -3.92 3.41
C ARG A 147 -18.00 -3.83 3.43
N PRO A 148 -18.75 -4.46 4.36
CA PRO A 148 -20.22 -4.36 4.38
C PRO A 148 -20.72 -2.92 4.46
N TYR A 149 -20.05 -2.09 5.27
CA TYR A 149 -20.38 -0.67 5.39
C TYR A 149 -20.19 0.07 4.06
N VAL A 150 -19.03 -0.06 3.44
CA VAL A 150 -18.73 0.62 2.16
C VAL A 150 -19.67 0.13 1.04
N CYS A 151 -19.96 -1.17 0.98
CA CYS A 151 -20.91 -1.73 0.03
C CYS A 151 -22.33 -1.17 0.23
N SER A 152 -22.78 -0.99 1.47
CA SER A 152 -24.09 -0.40 1.75
C SER A 152 -24.21 1.05 1.26
N VAL A 153 -23.14 1.83 1.34
CA VAL A 153 -23.08 3.19 0.80
C VAL A 153 -23.08 3.16 -0.72
N ALA A 154 -22.28 2.30 -1.34
CA ALA A 154 -22.27 2.13 -2.81
C ALA A 154 -23.65 1.74 -3.34
N GLN A 155 -24.32 0.77 -2.71
CA GLN A 155 -25.67 0.35 -3.07
C GLN A 155 -26.68 1.50 -2.97
N ALA A 156 -26.61 2.32 -1.92
CA ALA A 156 -27.49 3.49 -1.78
C ALA A 156 -27.27 4.52 -2.89
N LEU A 157 -26.01 4.75 -3.30
CA LEU A 157 -25.68 5.67 -4.39
C LEU A 157 -26.09 5.12 -5.77
N VAL A 158 -25.88 3.83 -6.02
CA VAL A 158 -26.31 3.13 -7.23
C VAL A 158 -27.83 3.14 -7.35
N GLY A 159 -28.56 2.80 -6.28
CA GLY A 159 -30.02 2.83 -6.25
C GLY A 159 -30.61 4.24 -6.47
N ALA A 160 -29.81 5.28 -6.20
CA ALA A 160 -30.16 6.68 -6.48
C ALA A 160 -29.71 7.18 -7.87
N GLY A 161 -29.07 6.34 -8.69
CA GLY A 161 -28.55 6.69 -10.01
C GLY A 161 -27.30 7.57 -10.00
N LEU A 162 -26.61 7.69 -8.87
CA LEU A 162 -25.46 8.59 -8.70
C LEU A 162 -24.10 7.90 -8.87
N ALA A 163 -24.06 6.57 -8.81
CA ALA A 163 -22.84 5.79 -8.89
C ALA A 163 -22.97 4.63 -9.88
N GLU A 164 -21.83 4.24 -10.43
CA GLU A 164 -21.70 3.04 -11.26
C GLU A 164 -21.86 1.77 -10.40
N PRO A 165 -22.43 0.67 -10.94
CA PRO A 165 -22.69 -0.57 -10.22
C PRO A 165 -21.43 -1.44 -10.00
N ASP A 166 -20.29 -0.80 -9.74
CA ASP A 166 -19.01 -1.47 -9.44
C ASP A 166 -18.94 -1.86 -7.94
N GLU A 167 -18.39 -3.04 -7.64
CA GLU A 167 -18.10 -3.39 -6.24
C GLU A 167 -16.95 -2.51 -5.72
N PRO A 168 -17.15 -1.76 -4.62
CA PRO A 168 -16.10 -0.91 -4.10
C PRO A 168 -14.98 -1.74 -3.45
N GLU A 169 -13.75 -1.45 -3.84
CA GLU A 169 -12.57 -2.04 -3.20
C GLU A 169 -12.18 -1.23 -1.96
N VAL A 170 -12.08 -1.90 -0.81
CA VAL A 170 -11.49 -1.34 0.41
C VAL A 170 -10.00 -1.68 0.46
N VAL A 171 -9.16 -0.66 0.54
CA VAL A 171 -7.70 -0.77 0.50
C VAL A 171 -7.07 -0.21 1.77
N GLY A 172 -5.93 -0.77 2.17
CA GLY A 172 -5.07 -0.20 3.22
C GLY A 172 -4.12 0.87 2.67
N LEU A 173 -4.05 2.01 3.34
CA LEU A 173 -3.10 3.08 3.06
C LEU A 173 -1.75 2.84 3.77
N PRO A 174 -0.65 3.47 3.31
CA PRO A 174 0.67 3.35 3.96
C PRO A 174 0.69 3.69 5.46
N SER A 175 -0.17 4.59 5.92
CA SER A 175 -0.35 4.93 7.33
C SER A 175 -1.07 3.85 8.15
N GLY A 176 -1.64 2.83 7.50
CA GLY A 176 -2.48 1.80 8.12
C GLY A 176 -3.96 2.17 8.23
N ALA A 177 -4.38 3.36 7.76
CA ALA A 177 -5.79 3.69 7.62
C ALA A 177 -6.42 2.94 6.43
N LEU A 178 -7.74 2.72 6.47
CA LEU A 178 -8.47 2.17 5.34
C LEU A 178 -9.05 3.27 4.46
N ALA A 179 -9.19 2.99 3.17
CA ALA A 179 -9.88 3.84 2.23
C ALA A 179 -10.66 3.03 1.19
N ALA A 180 -11.68 3.64 0.60
CA ALA A 180 -12.41 3.08 -0.52
C ALA A 180 -12.84 4.19 -1.48
N ALA A 181 -13.00 3.86 -2.76
CA ALA A 181 -13.48 4.80 -3.77
C ALA A 181 -14.67 4.20 -4.52
N ILE A 182 -15.72 5.00 -4.69
CA ILE A 182 -16.92 4.67 -5.48
C ILE A 182 -16.96 5.63 -6.65
N ARG A 183 -17.07 5.09 -7.87
CA ARG A 183 -17.18 5.87 -9.09
C ARG A 183 -18.57 6.46 -9.21
N LEU A 184 -18.62 7.76 -9.45
CA LEU A 184 -19.88 8.44 -9.72
C LEU A 184 -20.21 8.33 -11.21
N THR A 185 -21.51 8.33 -11.52
CA THR A 185 -22.02 8.33 -12.90
C THR A 185 -21.45 9.54 -13.66
N PRO A 186 -21.10 9.41 -14.95
CA PRO A 186 -20.69 10.54 -15.77
C PRO A 186 -21.68 11.72 -15.70
N GLY A 187 -21.17 12.94 -15.64
CA GLY A 187 -21.98 14.16 -15.52
C GLY A 187 -22.21 14.65 -14.09
N GLN A 188 -21.80 13.89 -13.07
CA GLN A 188 -21.72 14.40 -11.70
C GLN A 188 -20.61 15.44 -11.54
N ALA A 189 -20.76 16.37 -10.59
CA ALA A 189 -19.78 17.43 -10.32
C ALA A 189 -18.42 16.90 -9.84
N ALA A 190 -18.40 15.69 -9.26
CA ALA A 190 -17.20 14.97 -8.89
C ALA A 190 -17.14 13.64 -9.63
N ALA A 191 -15.93 13.12 -9.82
CA ALA A 191 -15.74 11.87 -10.55
C ALA A 191 -15.87 10.63 -9.66
N VAL A 192 -15.53 10.76 -8.36
CA VAL A 192 -15.63 9.69 -7.37
C VAL A 192 -15.98 10.27 -5.99
N VAL A 193 -16.56 9.44 -5.12
CA VAL A 193 -16.56 9.65 -3.67
C VAL A 193 -15.57 8.70 -3.01
N VAL A 194 -14.83 9.22 -2.05
CA VAL A 194 -13.76 8.54 -1.35
C VAL A 194 -14.10 8.50 0.13
N TRP A 195 -14.09 7.31 0.68
CA TRP A 195 -14.08 7.09 2.11
C TRP A 195 -12.63 6.98 2.58
N ASP A 196 -12.25 7.74 3.60
CA ASP A 196 -11.03 7.53 4.39
C ASP A 196 -11.48 7.28 5.82
N GLU A 197 -11.04 6.18 6.42
CA GLU A 197 -11.42 5.78 7.78
C GLU A 197 -11.17 6.87 8.83
N ARG A 198 -10.18 7.74 8.61
CA ARG A 198 -9.83 8.84 9.54
C ARG A 198 -10.71 10.07 9.35
N PHE A 199 -11.18 10.30 8.12
CA PHE A 199 -11.74 11.59 7.73
C PHE A 199 -13.17 11.51 7.17
N GLY A 200 -13.72 10.31 7.03
CA GLY A 200 -15.05 10.08 6.49
C GLY A 200 -15.11 10.21 4.97
N TRP A 201 -16.29 10.57 4.47
CA TRP A 201 -16.58 10.66 3.05
C TRP A 201 -16.25 12.04 2.48
N ARG A 202 -15.58 12.05 1.33
CA ARG A 202 -15.31 13.25 0.53
C ARG A 202 -15.44 12.98 -0.95
N THR A 203 -15.63 14.02 -1.76
CA THR A 203 -15.50 13.93 -3.21
C THR A 203 -14.02 13.93 -3.64
N SER A 204 -13.77 13.50 -4.88
CA SER A 204 -12.51 13.71 -5.58
C SER A 204 -12.75 13.87 -7.08
N GLY A 205 -12.01 14.78 -7.72
CA GLY A 205 -12.03 14.97 -9.17
C GLY A 205 -11.20 13.94 -9.94
N SER A 206 -10.35 13.16 -9.27
CA SER A 206 -9.47 12.18 -9.93
C SER A 206 -10.00 10.76 -9.82
N GLN A 207 -10.37 10.15 -10.95
CA GLN A 207 -10.67 8.72 -11.01
C GLN A 207 -9.41 7.86 -10.95
N ARG A 208 -8.30 8.34 -11.52
CA ARG A 208 -7.05 7.58 -11.63
C ARG A 208 -6.31 7.50 -10.29
N HIS A 209 -6.36 8.56 -9.50
CA HIS A 209 -5.66 8.66 -8.22
C HIS A 209 -6.59 9.22 -7.12
N PRO A 210 -7.66 8.49 -6.78
CA PRO A 210 -8.74 9.00 -5.95
C PRO A 210 -8.28 9.35 -4.51
N PHE A 211 -7.33 8.59 -3.98
CA PHE A 211 -6.83 8.75 -2.61
C PHE A 211 -5.81 9.88 -2.43
N GLY A 212 -5.11 10.27 -3.51
CA GLY A 212 -3.99 11.22 -3.42
C GLY A 212 -2.78 10.65 -2.64
N LYS A 213 -1.98 11.55 -2.06
CA LYS A 213 -0.84 11.17 -1.20
C LYS A 213 -1.31 10.98 0.24
N ASP A 214 -0.86 9.92 0.88
CA ASP A 214 -1.13 9.68 2.31
C ASP A 214 -0.15 10.50 3.17
N THR A 215 -0.54 11.73 3.50
CA THR A 215 0.27 12.68 4.29
C THR A 215 -0.16 12.78 5.75
N GLY A 216 -1.20 12.04 6.16
CA GLY A 216 -1.80 12.14 7.50
C GLY A 216 -2.63 13.41 7.74
N ALA A 217 -2.62 14.38 6.82
CA ALA A 217 -3.49 15.54 6.85
C ALA A 217 -4.76 15.30 6.03
N ARG A 218 -5.85 16.00 6.38
CA ARG A 218 -7.09 16.00 5.59
C ARG A 218 -6.80 16.49 4.16
N PRO A 219 -7.10 15.70 3.11
CA PRO A 219 -6.98 16.16 1.74
C PRO A 219 -7.79 17.44 1.48
N GLN A 220 -7.22 18.36 0.71
CA GLN A 220 -7.81 19.63 0.29
C GLN A 220 -7.48 19.89 -1.19
N GLY A 221 -8.28 20.71 -1.85
CA GLY A 221 -8.07 21.11 -3.25
C GLY A 221 -9.36 21.14 -4.06
N GLU A 222 -9.21 21.45 -5.34
CA GLU A 222 -10.32 21.50 -6.29
C GLU A 222 -11.02 20.13 -6.39
N GLY A 223 -12.36 20.15 -6.41
CA GLY A 223 -13.19 18.95 -6.47
C GLY A 223 -13.24 18.13 -5.18
N ILE A 224 -12.63 18.59 -4.07
CA ILE A 224 -12.69 17.95 -2.75
C ILE A 224 -13.68 18.69 -1.86
N ARG A 225 -14.77 18.01 -1.51
CA ARG A 225 -15.80 18.42 -0.56
C ARG A 225 -16.07 17.28 0.40
N TYR A 226 -16.02 17.53 1.71
CA TYR A 226 -16.41 16.55 2.71
C TYR A 226 -17.93 16.50 2.81
N LEU A 227 -18.48 15.28 2.82
CA LEU A 227 -19.92 15.05 2.81
C LEU A 227 -20.49 15.03 4.23
N THR A 228 -19.71 14.49 5.18
CA THR A 228 -20.11 14.38 6.59
C THR A 228 -18.91 14.62 7.50
N ASP A 229 -19.17 14.98 8.75
CA ASP A 229 -18.18 15.05 9.83
C ASP A 229 -17.93 13.68 10.49
N GLN A 230 -18.90 12.77 10.37
CA GLN A 230 -18.79 11.39 10.82
C GLN A 230 -17.89 10.55 9.90
N ALA A 231 -17.10 9.65 10.49
CA ALA A 231 -16.26 8.71 9.76
C ALA A 231 -17.07 7.59 9.07
N ARG A 232 -18.17 7.16 9.68
CA ARG A 232 -19.08 6.12 9.16
C ARG A 232 -20.56 6.54 9.31
N PRO A 233 -21.01 7.60 8.61
CA PRO A 233 -22.42 7.99 8.60
C PRO A 233 -23.30 6.90 8.00
N VAL A 234 -24.60 6.92 8.33
CA VAL A 234 -25.59 6.07 7.64
C VAL A 234 -25.62 6.39 6.14
N PRO A 235 -25.86 5.39 5.25
CA PRO A 235 -25.82 5.60 3.81
C PRO A 235 -26.70 6.74 3.28
N SER A 236 -27.88 6.93 3.88
CA SER A 236 -28.81 8.02 3.51
C SER A 236 -28.22 9.42 3.76
N ALA A 237 -27.37 9.58 4.77
CA ALA A 237 -26.71 10.86 5.04
C ALA A 237 -25.64 11.19 3.99
N VAL A 238 -24.87 10.18 3.54
CA VAL A 238 -23.92 10.35 2.42
C VAL A 238 -24.66 10.74 1.14
N LEU A 239 -25.77 10.05 0.86
CA LEU A 239 -26.62 10.33 -0.30
C LEU A 239 -27.19 11.76 -0.27
N ALA A 240 -27.73 12.18 0.88
CA ALA A 240 -28.29 13.52 1.04
C ALA A 240 -27.21 14.61 0.87
N ALA A 241 -26.05 14.40 1.49
CA ALA A 241 -24.92 15.34 1.39
C ALA A 241 -24.33 15.44 -0.01
N LEU A 242 -24.39 14.38 -0.82
CA LEU A 242 -23.91 14.41 -2.19
C LEU A 242 -24.85 15.18 -3.13
N ARG A 243 -26.16 15.16 -2.85
CA ARG A 243 -27.20 15.85 -3.63
C ARG A 243 -27.32 17.34 -3.33
N GLY A 244 -27.10 17.74 -2.07
CA GLY A 244 -26.95 19.14 -1.68
C GLY A 244 -25.62 19.71 -2.14
#